data_AF-A0A5C9E6S7-F1
#
_entry.id   AF-A0A5C9E6S7-F1
#
_cell.length_a   1.000
_cell.length_b   1.000
_cell.length_c   1.000
_cell.angle_alpha   90.00
_cell.angle_beta   90.00
_cell.angle_gamma   90.00
#
_symmetry.space_group_name_H-M   'P 1'
#
loop_
_entity.id
_entity.type
_entity.pdbx_description
1 polymer ?
#
loop_
_entity_poly.entity_id
_entity_poly.type
_entity_poly.pdbx_seq_one_letter_code
_entity_poly.pdbx_strand_id
1 'polypeptide(L)'
;MSEIHISFIFFNPINFLFSIIRTVIFLLANYWIIQSSAYEKEINIDKAELFKTAAIINIIVAIISYFVPTLSFQGDIPQGELLFFSIYTLGLRSLQTAINLITFGILFLLIGMKNIERSGNFLMISAILRFFNESLGLTSHFLSYFWFTTTNFDLLTFSIISSIIGIIGTVIQVISLIFLMLYASRNDDRKLMYAAITLILLMVYSYIAGLLIPFLSNKFSHTPI
;
A
#
# COMPACT_ATOMS: atom_id res chain seq x y z
N MET A 1 -12.99 -36.75 14.54
CA MET A 1 -12.06 -35.64 14.22
C MET A 1 -12.36 -35.23 12.79
N SER A 2 -12.85 -34.01 12.57
CA SER A 2 -12.95 -33.43 11.23
C SER A 2 -11.55 -33.04 10.77
N GLU A 3 -11.10 -33.59 9.65
CA GLU A 3 -9.86 -33.17 9.01
C GLU A 3 -10.03 -31.72 8.52
N ILE A 4 -9.10 -30.86 8.93
CA ILE A 4 -9.04 -29.47 8.47
C ILE A 4 -8.35 -29.50 7.10
N HIS A 5 -9.08 -29.13 6.05
CA HIS A 5 -8.51 -28.96 4.72
C HIS A 5 -7.96 -27.55 4.58
N ILE A 6 -6.63 -27.42 4.59
CA ILE A 6 -5.97 -26.20 4.14
C ILE A 6 -5.94 -26.25 2.62
N SER A 7 -6.95 -25.67 1.98
CA SER A 7 -6.87 -25.39 0.55
C SER A 7 -6.09 -24.09 0.37
N PHE A 8 -4.79 -24.20 0.07
CA PHE A 8 -4.07 -23.10 -0.50
C PHE A 8 -4.64 -22.83 -1.90
N ILE A 9 -5.48 -21.80 -2.03
CA ILE A 9 -5.84 -21.29 -3.35
C ILE A 9 -4.61 -20.50 -3.83
N PHE A 10 -3.61 -21.24 -4.34
CA PHE A 10 -2.39 -20.68 -4.91
C PHE A 10 -2.68 -19.78 -6.12
N PHE A 11 -3.88 -19.89 -6.70
CA PHE A 11 -4.30 -19.14 -7.87
C PHE A 11 -5.73 -18.65 -7.67
N ASN A 12 -5.88 -17.41 -7.20
CA ASN A 12 -7.11 -16.67 -7.37
C ASN A 12 -6.90 -15.68 -8.53
N PRO A 13 -7.40 -15.98 -9.75
CA PRO A 13 -7.20 -15.14 -10.93
C PRO A 13 -7.74 -13.72 -10.74
N ILE A 14 -8.77 -13.56 -9.89
CA ILE A 14 -9.35 -12.26 -9.55
C ILE A 14 -8.32 -11.47 -8.74
N ASN A 15 -7.75 -12.04 -7.68
CA ASN A 15 -6.68 -11.37 -6.92
C ASN A 15 -5.51 -10.97 -7.80
N PHE A 16 -5.10 -11.84 -8.73
CA PHE A 16 -4.02 -11.55 -9.67
C PHE A 16 -4.31 -10.36 -10.58
N LEU A 17 -5.48 -10.35 -11.23
CA LEU A 17 -5.90 -9.23 -12.08
C LEU A 17 -5.91 -7.93 -11.27
N PHE A 18 -6.44 -7.99 -10.05
CA PHE A 18 -6.49 -6.83 -9.19
C PHE A 18 -5.10 -6.35 -8.73
N SER A 19 -4.16 -7.26 -8.50
CA SER A 19 -2.76 -6.93 -8.20
C SER A 19 -2.05 -6.28 -9.39
N ILE A 20 -2.27 -6.75 -10.62
CA ILE A 20 -1.69 -6.12 -11.83
C ILE A 20 -2.19 -4.70 -12.00
N ILE A 21 -3.50 -4.48 -11.93
CA ILE A 21 -4.09 -3.15 -12.10
C ILE A 21 -3.53 -2.19 -11.04
N ARG A 22 -3.44 -2.64 -9.79
CA ARG A 22 -2.83 -1.86 -8.69
C ARG A 22 -1.41 -1.43 -9.04
N THR A 23 -0.58 -2.36 -9.51
CA THR A 23 0.81 -2.11 -9.89
C THR A 23 0.92 -1.12 -11.03
N VAL A 24 0.10 -1.25 -12.07
CA VAL A 24 0.09 -0.30 -13.20
C VAL A 24 -0.25 1.12 -12.73
N ILE A 25 -1.30 1.28 -11.91
CA ILE A 25 -1.67 2.59 -11.35
C ILE A 25 -0.51 3.16 -10.51
N PHE A 26 0.16 2.33 -9.73
CA PHE A 26 1.31 2.73 -8.91
C PHE A 26 2.50 3.19 -9.75
N LEU A 27 2.82 2.48 -10.84
CA LEU A 27 3.88 2.86 -11.79
C LEU A 27 3.57 4.19 -12.46
N LEU A 28 2.31 4.44 -12.83
CA LEU A 28 1.89 5.74 -13.38
C LEU A 28 2.07 6.87 -12.37
N ALA A 29 1.71 6.66 -11.10
CA ALA A 29 1.94 7.66 -10.06
C ALA A 29 3.44 7.99 -9.92
N ASN A 30 4.30 6.98 -9.87
CA ASN A 30 5.75 7.18 -9.78
C ASN A 30 6.32 7.88 -11.02
N TYR A 31 5.85 7.52 -12.21
CA TYR A 31 6.24 8.18 -13.45
C TYR A 31 5.97 9.69 -13.38
N TRP A 32 4.77 10.10 -12.98
CA TRP A 32 4.40 11.51 -12.88
C TRP A 32 5.25 12.28 -11.86
N ILE A 33 5.55 11.66 -10.71
CA ILE A 33 6.37 12.26 -9.66
C ILE A 33 7.80 12.49 -10.13
N ILE A 34 8.42 11.47 -10.74
CA ILE A 34 9.80 11.55 -11.24
C ILE A 34 9.91 12.57 -12.38
N GLN A 35 8.84 12.69 -13.19
CA GLN A 35 8.79 13.65 -14.28
C GLN A 35 8.59 15.11 -13.82
N SER A 36 8.21 15.37 -12.56
CA SER A 36 7.95 16.72 -12.05
C SER A 36 9.15 17.67 -12.26
N SER A 37 8.85 18.90 -12.66
CA SER A 37 9.84 19.85 -13.21
C SER A 37 10.78 20.44 -12.16
N ALA A 38 10.40 20.36 -10.89
CA ALA A 38 11.20 20.85 -9.76
C ALA A 38 12.55 20.13 -9.61
N TYR A 39 12.68 18.90 -10.11
CA TYR A 39 13.90 18.09 -9.99
C TYR A 39 14.95 18.35 -11.08
N GLU A 40 14.59 19.09 -12.13
CA GLU A 40 15.35 19.12 -13.39
C GLU A 40 16.58 20.05 -13.37
N LYS A 41 16.62 21.02 -12.45
CA LYS A 41 17.68 22.05 -12.41
C LYS A 41 18.84 21.78 -11.45
N GLU A 42 18.68 20.90 -10.46
CA GLU A 42 19.60 20.86 -9.32
C GLU A 42 20.11 19.46 -8.92
N ILE A 43 19.65 18.41 -9.58
CA ILE A 43 20.00 17.04 -9.19
C ILE A 43 20.38 16.27 -10.45
N ASN A 44 21.66 15.93 -10.57
CA ASN A 44 22.22 15.08 -11.62
C ASN A 44 21.90 13.60 -11.34
N ILE A 45 20.66 13.28 -10.97
CA ILE A 45 20.19 11.90 -10.81
C ILE A 45 19.59 11.47 -12.13
N ASP A 46 20.03 10.30 -12.60
CA ASP A 46 19.45 9.66 -13.78
C ASP A 46 17.99 9.26 -13.47
N LYS A 47 17.06 10.09 -13.95
CA LYS A 47 15.61 9.86 -13.81
C LYS A 47 15.20 8.51 -14.40
N ALA A 48 15.88 8.05 -15.45
CA ALA A 48 15.60 6.76 -16.07
C ALA A 48 16.01 5.61 -15.14
N GLU A 49 17.13 5.74 -14.44
CA GLU A 49 17.60 4.75 -13.47
C GLU A 49 16.71 4.70 -12.21
N LEU A 50 16.28 5.85 -11.68
CA LEU A 50 15.31 5.90 -10.58
C LEU A 50 13.96 5.26 -10.96
N PHE A 51 13.43 5.61 -12.14
CA PHE A 51 12.17 5.05 -12.62
C PHE A 51 12.30 3.54 -12.87
N LYS A 52 13.40 3.09 -13.50
CA LYS A 52 13.69 1.68 -13.72
C LYS A 52 13.76 0.92 -12.39
N THR A 53 14.44 1.48 -11.39
CA THR A 53 14.56 0.88 -10.05
C THR A 53 13.19 0.78 -9.38
N ALA A 54 12.41 1.87 -9.35
CA ALA A 54 11.05 1.85 -8.81
C ALA A 54 10.15 0.85 -9.55
N ALA A 55 10.28 0.75 -10.87
CA ALA A 55 9.49 -0.17 -11.69
C ALA A 55 9.83 -1.64 -11.40
N ILE A 56 11.11 -1.98 -11.38
CA ILE A 56 11.60 -3.33 -11.05
C ILE A 56 11.08 -3.74 -9.68
N ILE A 57 11.24 -2.88 -8.68
CA ILE A 57 10.83 -3.20 -7.31
C ILE A 57 9.31 -3.39 -7.21
N ASN A 58 8.51 -2.54 -7.85
CA ASN A 58 7.06 -2.70 -7.87
C ASN A 58 6.60 -3.98 -8.57
N ILE A 59 7.26 -4.36 -9.68
CA ILE A 59 7.00 -5.63 -10.36
C ILE A 59 7.35 -6.81 -9.45
N ILE A 60 8.51 -6.77 -8.78
CA ILE A 60 8.91 -7.80 -7.81
C ILE A 60 7.86 -7.93 -6.71
N VAL A 61 7.41 -6.82 -6.11
CA VAL A 61 6.37 -6.85 -5.08
C VAL A 61 5.05 -7.38 -5.63
N ALA A 62 4.67 -7.04 -6.86
CA ALA A 62 3.45 -7.57 -7.48
C ALA A 62 3.53 -9.09 -7.67
N ILE A 63 4.66 -9.59 -8.15
CA ILE A 63 4.93 -11.02 -8.34
C ILE A 63 4.92 -11.73 -6.99
N ILE A 64 5.60 -11.21 -5.98
CA ILE A 64 5.61 -11.82 -4.65
C ILE A 64 4.19 -11.81 -4.04
N SER A 65 3.46 -10.69 -4.18
CA SER A 65 2.07 -10.55 -3.71
C SER A 65 1.12 -11.55 -4.37
N TYR A 66 1.43 -12.00 -5.58
CA TYR A 66 0.66 -13.02 -6.29
C TYR A 66 0.88 -14.42 -5.73
N PHE A 67 2.10 -14.77 -5.33
CA PHE A 67 2.39 -16.03 -4.65
C PHE A 67 1.97 -16.02 -3.18
N VAL A 68 1.34 -14.93 -2.70
CA VAL A 68 0.71 -14.90 -1.37
C VAL A 68 -0.55 -15.74 -1.41
N PRO A 69 -0.60 -16.86 -0.70
CA PRO A 69 -1.82 -17.63 -0.61
C PRO A 69 -2.87 -16.79 0.11
N THR A 70 -4.02 -16.58 -0.52
CA THR A 70 -5.19 -16.04 0.16
C THR A 70 -5.89 -17.14 0.94
N LEU A 71 -6.08 -16.91 2.23
CA LEU A 71 -6.64 -17.90 3.14
C LEU A 71 -8.16 -17.84 3.09
N SER A 72 -8.79 -18.94 2.68
CA SER A 72 -10.17 -19.25 3.02
C SER A 72 -10.13 -20.19 4.22
N PHE A 73 -10.41 -19.66 5.41
CA PHE A 73 -10.43 -20.49 6.60
C PHE A 73 -11.80 -21.12 6.81
N GLN A 74 -11.84 -22.44 6.91
CA GLN A 74 -12.92 -23.19 7.53
C GLN A 74 -12.29 -24.16 8.55
N GLY A 75 -12.55 -23.93 9.84
CA GLY A 75 -12.03 -24.76 10.95
C GLY A 75 -10.85 -24.15 11.72
N ASP A 76 -10.36 -24.87 12.72
CA ASP A 76 -9.22 -24.47 13.56
C ASP A 76 -7.90 -24.57 12.78
N ILE A 77 -7.02 -23.58 12.91
CA ILE A 77 -5.73 -23.56 12.21
C ILE A 77 -4.62 -23.93 13.20
N PRO A 78 -3.70 -24.84 12.86
CA PRO A 78 -2.53 -25.13 13.69
C PRO A 78 -1.72 -23.85 13.97
N GLN A 79 -1.35 -23.61 15.24
CA GLN A 79 -0.62 -22.40 15.65
C GLN A 79 0.70 -22.16 14.87
N GLY A 80 1.40 -23.24 14.48
CA GLY A 80 2.66 -23.14 13.72
C GLY A 80 2.50 -22.54 12.33
N GLU A 81 1.38 -22.80 11.65
CA GLU A 81 1.09 -22.28 10.31
C GLU A 81 0.62 -20.83 10.36
N LEU A 82 -0.18 -20.48 11.38
CA LEU A 82 -0.55 -19.10 11.70
C LEU A 82 0.68 -18.22 11.94
N LEU A 83 1.68 -18.73 12.66
CA LEU A 83 2.92 -18.01 12.95
C LEU A 83 3.71 -17.74 11.66
N PHE A 84 3.95 -18.78 10.85
CA PHE A 84 4.65 -18.64 9.56
C PHE A 84 3.95 -17.64 8.65
N PHE A 85 2.62 -17.75 8.50
CA PHE A 85 1.83 -16.84 7.67
C PHE A 85 1.90 -15.39 8.16
N SER A 86 1.84 -15.17 9.47
CA SER A 86 1.87 -13.82 10.04
C SER A 86 3.25 -13.17 9.86
N ILE A 87 4.35 -13.92 10.06
CA ILE A 87 5.72 -13.46 9.77
C ILE A 87 5.89 -13.13 8.29
N TYR A 88 5.42 -14.00 7.41
CA TYR A 88 5.48 -13.80 5.97
C TYR A 88 4.71 -12.54 5.53
N THR A 89 3.47 -12.38 6.01
CA THR A 89 2.63 -11.20 5.71
C THR A 89 3.26 -9.91 6.22
N LEU A 90 3.85 -9.92 7.43
CA LEU A 90 4.61 -8.80 7.99
C LEU A 90 5.80 -8.43 7.11
N GLY A 91 6.57 -9.41 6.64
CA GLY A 91 7.72 -9.18 5.75
C GLY A 91 7.31 -8.49 4.46
N LEU A 92 6.23 -8.95 3.82
CA LEU A 92 5.72 -8.34 2.59
C LEU A 92 5.22 -6.91 2.79
N ARG A 93 4.49 -6.67 3.88
CA ARG A 93 4.00 -5.34 4.20
C ARG A 93 5.14 -4.38 4.51
N SER A 94 6.18 -4.86 5.20
CA SER A 94 7.39 -4.08 5.47
C SER A 94 8.12 -3.70 4.19
N LEU A 95 8.27 -4.64 3.24
CA LEU A 95 8.88 -4.36 1.95
C LEU A 95 8.07 -3.31 1.16
N GLN A 96 6.75 -3.48 1.08
CA GLN A 96 5.86 -2.52 0.42
C GLN A 96 5.93 -1.13 1.05
N THR A 97 5.93 -1.05 2.38
CA THR A 97 6.08 0.20 3.10
C THR A 97 7.43 0.86 2.80
N ALA A 98 8.54 0.12 2.80
CA ALA A 98 9.85 0.68 2.46
C ALA A 98 9.85 1.33 1.07
N ILE A 99 9.21 0.71 0.08
CA ILE A 99 9.09 1.24 -1.28
C ILE A 99 8.28 2.53 -1.31
N ASN A 100 7.12 2.53 -0.66
CA ASN A 100 6.25 3.70 -0.56
C ASN A 100 6.96 4.87 0.14
N LEU A 101 7.71 4.58 1.20
CA LEU A 101 8.51 5.57 1.92
C LEU A 101 9.59 6.18 1.04
N ILE A 102 10.30 5.39 0.24
CA ILE A 102 11.32 5.90 -0.68
C ILE A 102 10.67 6.78 -1.77
N THR A 103 9.65 6.25 -2.45
CA THR A 103 9.05 6.91 -3.63
C THR A 103 8.18 8.11 -3.30
N PHE A 104 7.47 8.09 -2.16
CA PHE A 104 6.54 9.17 -1.82
C PHE A 104 6.89 9.91 -0.54
N GLY A 105 7.70 9.33 0.34
CA GLY A 105 8.21 10.03 1.51
C GLY A 105 9.46 10.81 1.15
N ILE A 106 10.55 10.09 0.87
CA ILE A 106 11.89 10.66 0.68
C ILE A 106 11.92 11.59 -0.54
N LEU A 107 11.38 11.16 -1.69
CA LEU A 107 11.38 12.02 -2.88
C LEU A 107 10.61 13.32 -2.67
N PHE A 108 9.40 13.28 -2.07
CA PHE A 108 8.63 14.49 -1.77
C PHE A 108 9.33 15.40 -0.76
N LEU A 109 9.96 14.82 0.26
CA LEU A 109 10.71 15.58 1.25
C LEU A 109 11.90 16.30 0.61
N LEU A 110 12.68 15.61 -0.23
CA LEU A 110 13.80 16.20 -0.97
C LEU A 110 13.35 17.30 -1.94
N ILE A 111 12.28 17.07 -2.70
CA ILE A 111 11.71 18.09 -3.60
C ILE A 111 11.23 19.30 -2.79
N GLY A 112 10.53 19.06 -1.68
CA GLY A 112 9.96 20.10 -0.84
C GLY A 112 11.03 20.99 -0.20
N MET A 113 12.09 20.38 0.34
CA MET A 113 13.23 21.11 0.92
C MET A 113 13.92 22.02 -0.09
N LYS A 114 14.09 21.56 -1.33
CA LYS A 114 14.74 22.36 -2.39
C LYS A 114 13.86 23.47 -2.96
N ASN A 115 12.54 23.36 -2.79
CA ASN A 115 11.57 24.30 -3.34
C ASN A 115 10.81 25.06 -2.24
N ILE A 116 11.46 25.31 -1.09
CA ILE A 116 10.84 26.00 0.06
C ILE A 116 10.18 27.33 -0.37
N GLU A 117 10.85 28.11 -1.21
CA GLU A 117 10.34 29.40 -1.73
C GLU A 117 9.08 29.24 -2.61
N ARG A 118 8.89 28.07 -3.20
CA ARG A 118 7.80 27.70 -4.10
C ARG A 118 6.75 26.85 -3.39
N SER A 119 6.34 27.26 -2.20
CA SER A 119 5.40 26.50 -1.37
C SER A 119 5.86 25.08 -1.01
N GLY A 120 7.18 24.80 -1.02
CA GLY A 120 7.76 23.48 -0.73
C GLY A 120 7.34 22.88 0.61
N ASN A 121 6.96 23.73 1.57
CA ASN A 121 6.37 23.33 2.84
C ASN A 121 5.15 22.41 2.67
N PHE A 122 4.28 22.63 1.67
CA PHE A 122 3.15 21.74 1.42
C PHE A 122 3.59 20.34 0.99
N LEU A 123 4.62 20.24 0.16
CA LEU A 123 5.16 18.96 -0.26
C LEU A 123 5.89 18.24 0.88
N MET A 124 6.60 18.99 1.73
CA MET A 124 7.22 18.44 2.95
C MET A 124 6.17 17.91 3.93
N ILE A 125 5.08 18.66 4.16
CA ILE A 125 3.97 18.20 5.01
C ILE A 125 3.32 16.95 4.40
N SER A 126 3.09 16.94 3.08
CA SER A 126 2.57 15.77 2.37
C SER A 126 3.46 14.53 2.58
N ALA A 127 4.79 14.71 2.49
CA ALA A 127 5.77 13.65 2.73
C ALA A 127 5.71 13.12 4.17
N ILE A 128 5.75 14.01 5.16
CA ILE A 128 5.69 13.67 6.59
C ILE A 128 4.42 12.86 6.89
N LEU A 129 3.27 13.32 6.41
CA LEU A 129 2.00 12.62 6.59
C LEU A 129 2.02 11.21 5.96
N ARG A 130 2.68 11.04 4.80
CA ARG A 130 2.86 9.69 4.22
C ARG A 130 3.75 8.80 5.09
N PHE A 131 4.85 9.32 5.64
CA PHE A 131 5.68 8.56 6.57
C PHE A 131 4.86 8.05 7.76
N PHE A 132 4.03 8.92 8.35
CA PHE A 132 3.13 8.54 9.43
C PHE A 132 2.11 7.47 9.01
N ASN A 133 1.45 7.64 7.86
CA ASN A 133 0.46 6.67 7.38
C ASN A 133 1.06 5.28 7.15
N GLU A 134 2.21 5.21 6.49
CA GLU A 134 2.90 3.95 6.24
C GLU A 134 3.37 3.27 7.54
N SER A 135 3.82 4.06 8.51
CA SER A 135 4.21 3.56 9.84
C SER A 135 3.01 3.00 10.62
N LEU A 136 1.83 3.64 10.52
CA LEU A 136 0.58 3.14 11.11
C LEU A 136 0.15 1.81 10.47
N GLY A 137 0.29 1.70 9.14
CA GLY A 137 0.02 0.46 8.41
C GLY A 137 0.91 -0.69 8.86
N LEU A 138 2.20 -0.45 9.06
CA LEU A 138 3.10 -1.44 9.67
C LEU A 138 2.68 -1.83 11.09
N THR A 139 2.34 -0.82 11.91
CA THR A 139 1.96 -1.01 13.30
C THR A 139 0.71 -1.88 13.43
N SER A 140 -0.30 -1.69 12.57
CA SER A 140 -1.51 -2.51 12.60
C SER A 140 -1.23 -3.99 12.28
N HIS A 141 -0.29 -4.27 11.37
CA HIS A 141 0.15 -5.64 11.09
C HIS A 141 0.93 -6.25 12.25
N PHE A 142 1.81 -5.49 12.91
CA PHE A 142 2.51 -5.94 14.12
C PHE A 142 1.55 -6.22 15.27
N LEU A 143 0.54 -5.36 15.44
CA LEU A 143 -0.52 -5.53 16.42
C LEU A 143 -1.30 -6.81 16.15
N SER A 144 -1.64 -7.07 14.89
CA SER A 144 -2.31 -8.30 14.45
C SER A 144 -1.49 -9.53 14.84
N TYR A 145 -0.20 -9.54 14.53
CA TYR A 145 0.71 -10.63 14.90
C TYR A 145 0.75 -10.86 16.41
N PHE A 146 0.98 -9.80 17.19
CA PHE A 146 1.07 -9.89 18.65
C PHE A 146 -0.24 -10.45 19.25
N TRP A 147 -1.38 -9.95 18.80
CA TRP A 147 -2.71 -10.41 19.24
C TRP A 147 -2.98 -11.87 18.89
N PHE A 148 -2.56 -12.36 17.72
CA PHE A 148 -2.71 -13.77 17.34
C PHE A 148 -1.86 -14.71 18.20
N THR A 149 -0.72 -14.23 18.72
CA THR A 149 0.19 -15.05 19.54
C THR A 149 -0.16 -15.07 21.03
N THR A 150 -1.02 -14.17 21.51
CA THR A 150 -1.46 -14.14 22.91
C THR A 150 -2.78 -14.89 23.10
N THR A 151 -2.83 -15.84 24.04
CA THR A 151 -3.96 -16.78 24.27
C THR A 151 -5.27 -16.17 24.78
N ASN A 152 -5.36 -14.84 24.97
CA ASN A 152 -6.57 -14.14 25.40
C ASN A 152 -7.16 -13.37 24.21
N PHE A 153 -7.94 -14.08 23.39
CA PHE A 153 -8.43 -13.61 22.10
C PHE A 153 -9.80 -12.95 22.20
N ASP A 154 -9.82 -11.61 22.33
CA ASP A 154 -11.04 -10.82 22.10
C ASP A 154 -11.02 -10.22 20.68
N LEU A 155 -11.61 -10.95 19.74
CA LEU A 155 -11.79 -10.54 18.34
C LEU A 155 -12.48 -9.20 18.19
N LEU A 156 -13.43 -8.89 19.06
CA LEU A 156 -14.23 -7.68 18.97
C LEU A 156 -13.35 -6.45 19.26
N THR A 157 -12.61 -6.49 20.37
CA THR A 157 -11.69 -5.42 20.75
C THR A 157 -10.60 -5.23 19.68
N PHE A 158 -10.03 -6.32 19.16
CA PHE A 158 -9.02 -6.24 18.10
C PHE A 158 -9.58 -5.61 16.80
N SER A 159 -10.78 -6.02 16.39
CA SER A 159 -11.45 -5.48 15.20
C SER A 159 -11.74 -3.97 15.34
N ILE A 160 -12.18 -3.54 16.54
CA ILE A 160 -12.43 -2.12 16.84
C ILE A 160 -11.13 -1.31 16.76
N ILE A 161 -10.06 -1.75 17.44
CA ILE A 161 -8.77 -1.04 17.44
C ILE A 161 -8.20 -0.95 16.03
N SER A 162 -8.22 -2.05 15.28
CA SER A 162 -7.72 -2.10 13.90
C SER A 162 -8.52 -1.17 12.99
N SER A 163 -9.83 -1.09 13.17
CA SER A 163 -10.71 -0.19 12.41
C SER A 163 -10.40 1.28 12.70
N ILE A 164 -10.18 1.65 13.98
CA ILE A 164 -9.80 3.01 14.37
C ILE A 164 -8.47 3.41 13.73
N ILE A 165 -7.45 2.55 13.80
CA ILE A 165 -6.14 2.80 13.17
C ILE A 165 -6.30 2.97 11.65
N GLY A 166 -7.11 2.14 11.01
CA GLY A 166 -7.40 2.24 9.57
C GLY A 166 -8.08 3.55 9.17
N ILE A 167 -9.04 4.03 9.96
CA ILE A 167 -9.70 5.32 9.73
C ILE A 167 -8.70 6.47 9.87
N ILE A 168 -7.90 6.47 10.94
CA ILE A 168 -6.87 7.49 11.17
C ILE A 168 -5.87 7.53 10.00
N GLY A 169 -5.37 6.36 9.57
CA GLY A 169 -4.47 6.26 8.41
C GLY A 169 -5.10 6.84 7.14
N THR A 170 -6.36 6.48 6.86
CA THR A 170 -7.10 6.99 5.69
C THR A 170 -7.22 8.52 5.73
N VAL A 171 -7.55 9.10 6.88
CA VAL A 171 -7.64 10.56 7.05
C VAL A 171 -6.28 11.22 6.80
N ILE A 172 -5.20 10.69 7.37
CA ILE A 172 -3.83 11.19 7.15
C ILE A 172 -3.46 11.15 5.65
N GLN A 173 -3.79 10.05 4.97
CA GLN A 173 -3.53 9.88 3.55
C GLN A 173 -4.29 10.91 2.70
N VAL A 174 -5.57 11.17 3.01
CA VAL A 174 -6.36 12.20 2.32
C VAL A 174 -5.77 13.58 2.53
N ILE A 175 -5.39 13.94 3.76
CA ILE A 175 -4.75 15.23 4.06
C ILE A 175 -3.44 15.37 3.28
N SER A 176 -2.61 14.32 3.24
CA SER A 176 -1.37 14.30 2.46
C SER A 176 -1.61 14.60 0.98
N LEU A 177 -2.65 14.01 0.38
CA LEU A 177 -3.02 14.23 -1.03
C LEU A 177 -3.51 15.65 -1.28
N ILE A 178 -4.26 16.24 -0.35
CA ILE A 178 -4.68 17.64 -0.42
C ILE A 178 -3.45 18.55 -0.46
N PHE A 179 -2.49 18.35 0.44
CA PHE A 179 -1.25 19.14 0.44
C PHE A 179 -0.44 18.98 -0.85
N LEU A 180 -0.38 17.76 -1.41
CA LEU A 180 0.25 17.51 -2.71
C LEU A 180 -0.44 18.30 -3.84
N MET A 181 -1.78 18.29 -3.89
CA MET A 181 -2.55 19.05 -4.89
C MET A 181 -2.41 20.57 -4.71
N LEU A 182 -2.37 21.07 -3.47
CA LEU A 182 -2.12 22.48 -3.19
C LEU A 182 -0.73 22.92 -3.68
N TYR A 183 0.30 22.10 -3.45
CA TYR A 183 1.63 22.35 -4.01
C TYR A 183 1.61 22.38 -5.54
N ALA A 184 1.00 21.36 -6.16
CA ALA A 184 0.91 21.24 -7.60
C ALA A 184 0.18 22.44 -8.23
N SER A 185 -0.95 22.86 -7.63
CA SER A 185 -1.73 23.99 -8.11
C SER A 185 -1.02 25.32 -7.95
N ARG A 186 -0.29 25.56 -6.85
CA ARG A 186 0.41 26.83 -6.64
C ARG A 186 1.62 27.03 -7.54
N ASN A 187 2.20 25.94 -8.02
CA ASN A 187 3.42 25.96 -8.83
C ASN A 187 3.17 25.60 -10.30
N ASP A 188 1.90 25.50 -10.72
CA ASP A 188 1.49 25.04 -12.04
C ASP A 188 2.13 23.69 -12.46
N ASP A 189 2.46 22.82 -11.50
CA ASP A 189 3.05 21.51 -11.74
C ASP A 189 1.96 20.49 -12.06
N ARG A 190 1.56 20.46 -13.33
CA ARG A 190 0.55 19.53 -13.86
C ARG A 190 0.93 18.06 -13.64
N LYS A 191 2.23 17.73 -13.61
CA LYS A 191 2.69 16.35 -13.43
C LYS A 191 2.44 15.89 -12.00
N LEU A 192 2.73 16.71 -10.99
CA LEU A 192 2.35 16.41 -9.61
C LEU A 192 0.84 16.39 -9.39
N MET A 193 0.08 17.21 -10.14
CA MET A 193 -1.39 17.12 -10.13
C MET A 193 -1.87 15.75 -10.67
N TYR A 194 -1.32 15.28 -11.79
CA TYR A 194 -1.63 13.94 -12.32
C TYR A 194 -1.21 12.82 -11.36
N ALA A 195 -0.06 12.97 -10.68
CA ALA A 195 0.35 12.04 -9.63
C ALA A 195 -0.70 11.96 -8.51
N ALA A 196 -1.17 13.11 -8.00
CA ALA A 196 -2.17 13.16 -6.96
C ALA A 196 -3.50 12.51 -7.38
N ILE A 197 -3.98 12.81 -8.59
CA ILE A 197 -5.18 12.17 -9.16
C ILE A 197 -4.99 10.65 -9.28
N THR A 198 -3.83 10.20 -9.77
CA THR A 198 -3.52 8.77 -9.90
C THR A 198 -3.51 8.07 -8.54
N LEU A 199 -3.00 8.74 -7.51
CA LEU A 199 -2.98 8.23 -6.14
C LEU A 199 -4.39 8.18 -5.51
N ILE A 200 -5.27 9.14 -5.83
CA ILE A 200 -6.68 9.08 -5.45
C ILE A 200 -7.36 7.89 -6.12
N LEU A 201 -7.15 7.70 -7.42
CA LEU A 201 -7.68 6.56 -8.17
C LEU A 201 -7.20 5.24 -7.56
N LEU A 202 -5.93 5.15 -7.17
CA LEU A 202 -5.39 3.99 -6.46
C LEU A 202 -6.10 3.72 -5.13
N MET A 203 -6.42 4.77 -4.37
CA MET A 203 -7.12 4.66 -3.09
C MET A 203 -8.56 4.16 -3.29
N VAL A 204 -9.30 4.78 -4.21
CA VAL A 204 -10.66 4.37 -4.58
C VAL A 204 -10.68 2.93 -5.09
N TYR A 205 -9.74 2.60 -5.97
CA TYR A 205 -9.55 1.26 -6.48
C TYR A 205 -9.30 0.24 -5.36
N SER A 206 -8.41 0.56 -4.41
CA SER A 206 -8.09 -0.35 -3.30
C SER A 206 -9.30 -0.60 -2.39
N TYR A 207 -10.14 0.42 -2.19
CA TYR A 207 -11.39 0.28 -1.44
C TYR A 207 -12.40 -0.63 -2.18
N ILE A 208 -12.62 -0.37 -3.48
CA ILE A 208 -13.51 -1.17 -4.33
C ILE A 208 -13.02 -2.63 -4.40
N ALA A 209 -11.72 -2.83 -4.61
CA ALA A 209 -11.09 -4.14 -4.63
C ALA A 209 -11.27 -4.87 -3.30
N GLY A 210 -11.09 -4.18 -2.17
CA GLY A 210 -11.27 -4.75 -0.83
C GLY A 210 -12.70 -5.24 -0.55
N LEU A 211 -13.71 -4.63 -1.18
CA LEU A 211 -15.11 -5.07 -1.08
C LEU A 211 -15.45 -6.18 -2.09
N LEU A 212 -15.00 -6.04 -3.33
CA LEU A 212 -15.35 -6.96 -4.42
C LEU A 212 -14.60 -8.28 -4.36
N ILE A 213 -13.32 -8.28 -3.96
CA ILE A 213 -12.49 -9.49 -3.91
C ILE A 213 -13.11 -10.55 -2.99
N PRO A 214 -13.46 -10.24 -1.72
CA PRO A 214 -14.08 -11.23 -0.84
C PRO A 214 -15.44 -11.71 -1.37
N PHE A 215 -16.25 -10.79 -1.89
CA PHE A 215 -17.58 -11.10 -2.42
C PHE A 215 -17.52 -12.04 -3.64
N LEU A 216 -16.66 -11.73 -4.61
CA LEU A 216 -16.48 -12.55 -5.80
C LEU A 216 -15.83 -13.89 -5.45
N SER A 217 -14.79 -13.88 -4.61
CA SER A 217 -14.09 -15.10 -4.19
C SER A 217 -15.03 -16.09 -3.48
N ASN A 218 -15.94 -15.59 -2.63
CA ASN A 218 -16.95 -16.42 -1.95
C ASN A 218 -17.97 -17.03 -2.93
N LYS A 219 -18.35 -16.28 -3.98
CA LYS A 219 -19.28 -16.78 -5.01
C LYS A 219 -18.65 -17.90 -5.86
N PHE A 220 -17.35 -17.81 -6.14
CA PHE A 220 -16.61 -18.82 -6.93
C PHE A 220 -16.19 -20.05 -6.10
N SER A 221 -16.03 -19.94 -4.78
CA SER A 221 -15.74 -21.09 -3.91
C SER A 221 -16.92 -22.03 -3.69
N HIS A 222 -18.15 -21.59 -4.01
CA HIS A 222 -19.38 -22.38 -3.86
C HIS A 222 -19.98 -22.85 -5.19
N THR A 223 -19.26 -22.69 -6.31
CA THR A 223 -19.69 -23.25 -7.59
C THR A 223 -19.14 -24.68 -7.70
N PRO A 224 -19.98 -25.74 -7.64
CA PRO A 224 -19.48 -27.09 -7.85
C PRO A 224 -18.90 -27.20 -9.28
N ILE A 225 -17.69 -27.77 -9.37
CA ILE A 225 -17.02 -28.12 -10.63
C ILE A 225 -17.71 -29.35 -11.22
#